data_AF-A0AAV6BRJ5-F1
#
_entry.id   AF-A0AAV6BRJ5-F1
#
_cell.length_a   1.000
_cell.length_b   1.000
_cell.length_c   1.000
_cell.angle_alpha   90.00
_cell.angle_beta   90.00
_cell.angle_gamma   90.00
#
_symmetry.space_group_name_H-M   'P 1'
#
loop_
_entity.id
_entity.type
_entity.pdbx_description
1 polymer ?
#
loop_
_entity_poly.entity_id
_entity_poly.type
_entity_poly.pdbx_seq_one_letter_code
_entity_poly.pdbx_strand_id
1 'polypeptide(L)'
;MTIRWQPSARGVVVGAGVGAVGRAAVLALHLADLDAGAAPLLLLAAAIGAAIGAVAGLMGRPLAGALVGATLTAVVFALTLPVAYLFTLIGAGSVPSLVATVGMGAVSGLAGGAAAQRAAGNRRWPGNPSRSLQGGERRT
;
A
#
# COMPACT_ATOMS: atom_id res chain seq x y z
N MET A 1 0.15 -25.24 -6.29
CA MET A 1 -0.79 -24.19 -5.87
C MET A 1 -0.79 -23.11 -6.95
N THR A 2 -1.83 -22.99 -7.78
CA THR A 2 -1.86 -22.00 -8.87
C THR A 2 -2.32 -20.64 -8.34
N ILE A 3 -1.44 -19.64 -8.39
CA ILE A 3 -1.75 -18.27 -7.95
C ILE A 3 -2.60 -17.61 -9.04
N ARG A 4 -3.92 -17.51 -8.83
CA ARG A 4 -4.79 -16.72 -9.72
C ARG A 4 -4.63 -15.24 -9.40
N TRP A 5 -3.97 -14.51 -10.29
CA TRP A 5 -3.81 -13.06 -10.17
C TRP A 5 -5.16 -12.38 -10.47
N GLN A 6 -5.66 -11.56 -9.54
CA GLN A 6 -6.91 -10.83 -9.69
C GLN A 6 -6.69 -9.35 -9.31
N PRO A 7 -6.44 -8.48 -10.29
CA PRO A 7 -6.22 -7.07 -10.03
C PRO A 7 -7.46 -6.40 -9.41
N SER A 8 -7.25 -5.45 -8.50
CA SER A 8 -8.31 -4.79 -7.75
C SER A 8 -8.17 -3.26 -7.75
N ALA A 9 -9.08 -2.57 -8.45
CA ALA A 9 -9.13 -1.11 -8.47
C ALA A 9 -9.36 -0.50 -7.08
N ARG A 10 -10.20 -1.12 -6.23
CA ARG A 10 -10.40 -0.65 -4.85
C ARG A 10 -9.14 -0.85 -4.00
N GLY A 11 -8.42 -1.95 -4.21
CA GLY A 11 -7.14 -2.18 -3.54
C GLY A 11 -6.11 -1.13 -3.91
N VAL A 12 -6.06 -0.73 -5.19
CA VAL A 12 -5.20 0.36 -5.68
C VAL A 12 -5.50 1.68 -4.98
N VAL A 13 -6.77 2.10 -4.95
CA VAL A 13 -7.15 3.40 -4.35
C VAL A 13 -6.85 3.43 -2.86
N VAL A 14 -7.21 2.38 -2.12
CA VAL A 14 -6.94 2.31 -0.68
C VAL A 14 -5.44 2.22 -0.41
N GLY A 15 -4.72 1.39 -1.15
CA GLY A 15 -3.28 1.26 -1.03
C GLY A 15 -2.57 2.59 -1.30
N ALA A 16 -2.95 3.30 -2.36
CA ALA A 16 -2.42 4.61 -2.71
C ALA A 16 -2.67 5.64 -1.60
N GLY A 17 -3.90 5.71 -1.07
CA GLY A 17 -4.23 6.63 0.02
C GLY A 17 -3.41 6.37 1.29
N VAL A 18 -3.37 5.12 1.74
CA VAL A 18 -2.61 4.73 2.95
C VAL A 18 -1.11 4.93 2.75
N GLY A 19 -0.59 4.58 1.57
CA GLY A 19 0.81 4.77 1.23
C GLY A 19 1.21 6.24 1.20
N ALA A 20 0.38 7.11 0.59
CA ALA A 20 0.62 8.55 0.53
C ALA A 20 0.69 9.18 1.91
N VAL A 21 -0.35 8.95 2.74
CA VAL A 21 -0.42 9.47 4.11
C VAL A 21 0.72 8.93 4.95
N GLY A 22 0.99 7.63 4.88
CA GLY A 22 2.03 6.99 5.67
C GLY A 22 3.43 7.52 5.35
N ARG A 23 3.77 7.66 4.06
CA ARG A 23 5.08 8.16 3.64
C ARG A 23 5.27 9.64 3.97
N ALA A 24 4.23 10.46 3.77
CA ALA A 24 4.25 11.87 4.15
C ALA A 24 4.42 12.04 5.66
N ALA A 25 3.70 11.24 6.47
CA ALA A 25 3.82 11.26 7.93
C ALA A 25 5.21 10.87 8.40
N VAL A 26 5.82 9.81 7.82
CA VAL A 26 7.21 9.43 8.15
C VAL A 26 8.17 10.57 7.85
N LEU A 27 8.06 11.23 6.70
CA LEU A 27 8.93 12.36 6.37
C LEU A 27 8.68 13.55 7.31
N ALA A 28 7.42 13.91 7.58
CA ALA A 28 7.06 15.01 8.46
C ALA A 28 7.63 14.85 9.88
N LEU A 29 7.69 13.63 10.40
CA LEU A 29 8.27 13.33 11.72
C LEU A 29 9.80 13.43 11.76
N HIS A 30 10.49 13.47 10.61
CA HIS A 30 11.96 13.51 10.54
C HIS A 30 12.52 14.84 10.02
N LEU A 31 11.64 15.75 9.59
CA LEU A 31 12.01 17.13 9.27
C LEU A 31 12.18 17.94 10.56
N ALA A 32 13.19 18.79 10.60
CA ALA A 32 13.45 19.67 11.74
C ALA A 32 12.35 20.73 11.89
N ASP A 33 11.90 21.31 10.77
CA ASP A 33 10.85 22.31 10.70
C ASP A 33 9.86 21.99 9.57
N LEU A 34 8.57 22.18 9.83
CA LEU A 34 7.50 22.08 8.84
C LEU A 34 7.15 23.48 8.34
N ASP A 35 7.93 23.98 7.38
CA ASP A 35 7.72 25.27 6.74
C ASP A 35 7.14 25.12 5.32
N ALA A 36 6.98 26.25 4.61
CA ALA A 36 6.52 26.24 3.21
C ALA A 36 7.52 25.54 2.27
N GLY A 37 8.81 25.52 2.61
CA GLY A 37 9.87 24.81 1.88
C GLY A 37 9.77 23.28 1.99
N ALA A 38 9.16 22.76 3.05
CA ALA A 38 8.93 21.32 3.24
C ALA A 38 7.80 20.74 2.35
N ALA A 39 6.86 21.58 1.90
CA ALA A 39 5.71 21.16 1.09
C ALA A 39 6.06 20.33 -0.16
N PRO A 40 7.02 20.72 -1.04
CA PRO A 40 7.41 19.91 -2.19
C PRO A 40 7.98 18.54 -1.80
N LEU A 41 8.75 18.46 -0.70
CA LEU A 41 9.30 17.20 -0.21
C LEU A 41 8.20 16.28 0.33
N LEU A 42 7.23 16.82 1.07
CA LEU A 42 6.07 16.09 1.55
C LEU A 42 5.19 15.57 0.40
N LEU A 43 4.97 16.39 -0.63
CA LEU A 43 4.25 15.99 -1.84
C LEU A 43 4.98 14.89 -2.59
N LEU A 44 6.30 14.98 -2.74
CA LEU A 44 7.11 13.95 -3.37
C LEU A 44 7.05 12.64 -2.58
N ALA A 45 7.19 12.71 -1.25
CA ALA A 45 7.06 11.55 -0.37
C ALA A 45 5.66 10.93 -0.47
N ALA A 46 4.61 11.75 -0.44
CA ALA A 46 3.24 11.29 -0.63
C ALA A 46 3.05 10.59 -1.98
N ALA A 47 3.59 11.15 -3.07
CA ALA A 47 3.51 10.56 -4.41
C ALA A 47 4.21 9.20 -4.49
N ILE A 48 5.41 9.07 -3.91
CA ILE A 48 6.13 7.79 -3.82
C ILE A 48 5.33 6.77 -3.00
N GLY A 49 4.81 7.19 -1.85
CA GLY A 49 3.95 6.37 -1.01
C GLY A 49 2.71 5.88 -1.75
N ALA A 50 2.05 6.78 -2.49
CA ALA A 50 0.89 6.48 -3.30
C ALA A 50 1.19 5.43 -4.38
N ALA A 51 2.31 5.59 -5.10
CA ALA A 51 2.73 4.67 -6.14
C ALA A 51 3.00 3.26 -5.58
N ILE A 52 3.76 3.16 -4.49
CA ILE A 52 4.05 1.86 -3.84
C ILE A 52 2.75 1.22 -3.34
N GLY A 53 1.92 1.99 -2.65
CA GLY A 53 0.64 1.52 -2.13
C GLY A 53 -0.31 1.06 -3.24
N ALA A 54 -0.36 1.76 -4.36
CA ALA A 54 -1.13 1.37 -5.55
C ALA A 54 -0.66 0.01 -6.08
N VAL A 55 0.64 -0.18 -6.27
CA VAL A 55 1.22 -1.43 -6.79
C VAL A 55 0.98 -2.58 -5.81
N ALA A 56 1.13 -2.36 -4.51
CA ALA A 56 0.83 -3.36 -3.49
C ALA A 56 -0.67 -3.72 -3.48
N GLY A 57 -1.55 -2.73 -3.65
CA GLY A 57 -2.99 -2.88 -3.74
C GLY A 57 -3.47 -3.69 -4.95
N LEU A 58 -2.72 -3.69 -6.06
CA LEU A 58 -3.02 -4.50 -7.24
C LEU A 58 -3.01 -6.01 -6.96
N MET A 59 -2.25 -6.46 -5.94
CA MET A 59 -2.09 -7.89 -5.65
C MET A 59 -3.39 -8.57 -5.21
N GLY A 60 -4.39 -7.80 -4.75
CA GLY A 60 -5.71 -8.31 -4.38
C GLY A 60 -5.74 -9.24 -3.15
N ARG A 61 -4.58 -9.49 -2.54
CA ARG A 61 -4.39 -10.36 -1.37
C ARG A 61 -3.58 -9.59 -0.31
N PRO A 62 -4.00 -9.58 0.96
CA PRO A 62 -3.35 -8.79 2.01
C PRO A 62 -1.90 -9.19 2.21
N LEU A 63 -1.58 -10.48 2.38
CA LEU A 63 -0.20 -10.91 2.59
C LEU A 63 0.72 -10.64 1.39
N ALA A 64 0.23 -10.87 0.16
CA ALA A 64 1.03 -10.57 -1.04
C ALA A 64 1.25 -9.06 -1.20
N GLY A 65 0.21 -8.25 -0.96
CA GLY A 65 0.32 -6.80 -0.93
C GLY A 65 1.32 -6.32 0.12
N ALA A 66 1.28 -6.88 1.33
CA ALA A 66 2.22 -6.55 2.40
C ALA A 66 3.67 -6.79 1.99
N LEU A 67 3.96 -7.97 1.45
CA LEU A 67 5.31 -8.33 0.99
C LEU A 67 5.77 -7.40 -0.12
N VAL A 68 4.92 -7.18 -1.14
CA VAL A 68 5.24 -6.28 -2.27
C VAL A 68 5.48 -4.85 -1.80
N GLY A 69 4.60 -4.34 -0.93
CA GLY A 69 4.74 -3.01 -0.34
C GLY A 69 6.00 -2.86 0.49
N ALA A 70 6.34 -3.86 1.31
CA ALA A 70 7.57 -3.89 2.11
C ALA A 70 8.82 -3.91 1.22
N THR A 71 8.86 -4.80 0.23
CA THR A 71 10.00 -4.95 -0.69
C THR A 71 10.21 -3.70 -1.52
N LEU A 72 9.17 -3.15 -2.16
CA LEU A 72 9.27 -1.91 -2.92
C LEU A 72 9.73 -0.75 -2.05
N THR A 73 9.21 -0.67 -0.82
CA THR A 73 9.62 0.36 0.13
C THR A 73 11.08 0.22 0.52
N ALA A 74 11.57 -0.99 0.75
CA ALA A 74 12.99 -1.26 1.05
C ALA A 74 13.90 -0.84 -0.11
N VAL A 75 13.52 -1.16 -1.35
CA VAL A 75 14.27 -0.75 -2.55
C VAL A 75 14.32 0.77 -2.66
N VAL A 76 13.17 1.45 -2.56
CA VAL A 76 13.13 2.91 -2.63
C VAL A 76 13.94 3.53 -1.49
N PHE A 77 13.84 2.99 -0.26
CA PHE A 77 14.65 3.45 0.87
C PHE A 77 16.15 3.36 0.58
N ALA A 78 16.62 2.21 0.09
CA ALA A 78 18.03 2.01 -0.25
C ALA A 78 18.51 2.99 -1.35
N LEU A 79 17.68 3.26 -2.35
CA LEU A 79 17.99 4.22 -3.41
C LEU A 79 18.01 5.68 -2.92
N THR A 80 17.16 6.02 -1.96
CA THR A 80 17.07 7.38 -1.39
C THR A 80 18.05 7.66 -0.26
N LEU A 81 18.72 6.62 0.26
CA LEU A 81 19.61 6.69 1.41
C LEU A 81 20.76 7.70 1.24
N PRO A 82 21.46 7.77 0.09
CA PRO A 82 22.50 8.79 -0.13
C PRO A 82 21.97 10.21 -0.03
N VAL A 83 20.75 10.44 -0.53
CA VAL A 83 20.08 11.75 -0.47
C VAL A 83 19.72 12.08 0.97
N ALA A 84 19.15 11.14 1.72
CA ALA A 84 18.81 11.33 3.14
C ALA A 84 20.04 11.68 4.01
N TYR A 85 21.19 11.05 3.73
CA TYR A 85 22.45 11.40 4.38
C TYR A 85 22.92 12.81 4.04
N LEU A 86 22.78 13.25 2.79
CA LEU A 86 23.12 14.62 2.39
C LEU A 86 22.27 15.65 3.15
N PHE A 87 20.97 15.41 3.30
CA PHE A 87 20.07 16.27 4.09
C PHE A 87 20.46 16.30 5.57
N THR A 88 20.90 15.17 6.13
CA THR A 88 21.38 15.11 7.52
C THR A 88 22.67 15.92 7.71
N LEU A 89 23.60 15.86 6.74
CA LEU A 89 24.87 16.60 6.79
C LEU A 89 24.69 18.13 6.78
N ILE A 90 23.65 18.63 6.10
CA ILE A 90 23.32 20.06 6.07
C ILE A 90 22.41 20.51 7.23
N GLY A 91 22.11 19.61 8.18
CA GLY A 91 21.28 19.90 9.34
C GLY A 91 19.77 20.02 9.06
N ALA A 92 19.30 19.53 7.91
CA ALA A 92 17.90 19.67 7.47
C ALA A 92 16.96 18.55 7.99
N GLY A 93 17.47 17.61 8.80
CA GLY A 93 16.66 16.54 9.39
C GLY A 93 17.46 15.31 9.81
N SER A 94 16.76 14.21 10.05
CA SER A 94 17.34 12.92 10.44
C SER A 94 16.96 11.79 9.48
N VAL A 95 17.80 10.74 9.43
CA VAL A 95 17.54 9.57 8.57
C VAL A 95 16.43 8.71 9.19
N PRO A 96 15.35 8.41 8.46
CA PRO A 96 14.29 7.56 8.96
C PRO A 96 14.75 6.13 9.25
N SER A 97 14.17 5.50 10.28
CA SER A 97 14.39 4.08 10.55
C SER A 97 13.91 3.21 9.38
N LEU A 98 14.78 2.29 8.94
CA LEU A 98 14.46 1.30 7.90
C LEU A 98 13.20 0.50 8.28
N VAL A 99 13.11 0.05 9.53
CA VAL A 99 12.00 -0.77 10.03
C VAL A 99 10.69 0.00 9.97
N ALA A 100 10.69 1.27 10.38
CA ALA A 100 9.49 2.12 10.32
C ALA A 100 9.04 2.35 8.87
N THR A 101 10.00 2.63 7.98
CA THR A 101 9.70 2.90 6.58
C THR A 101 9.16 1.67 5.87
N VAL A 102 9.85 0.53 6.00
CA VAL A 102 9.42 -0.77 5.44
C VAL A 102 8.10 -1.24 6.05
N GLY A 103 7.92 -1.02 7.36
CA GLY A 103 6.67 -1.29 8.06
C GLY A 103 5.49 -0.56 7.45
N MET A 104 5.63 0.73 7.11
CA MET A 104 4.58 1.48 6.42
C MET A 104 4.30 0.97 5.01
N GLY A 105 5.34 0.51 4.30
CA GLY A 105 5.19 -0.23 3.05
C GLY A 105 4.29 -1.45 3.21
N ALA A 106 4.57 -2.28 4.22
CA ALA A 106 3.78 -3.47 4.53
C ALA A 106 2.33 -3.12 4.91
N VAL A 107 2.13 -2.11 5.76
CA VAL A 107 0.80 -1.65 6.20
C VAL A 107 -0.04 -1.16 5.02
N SER A 108 0.51 -0.36 4.13
CA SER A 108 -0.21 0.11 2.93
C SER A 108 -0.64 -1.05 2.03
N GLY A 109 0.24 -2.05 1.86
CA GLY A 109 -0.07 -3.25 1.09
C GLY A 109 -1.10 -4.16 1.75
N LEU A 110 -1.04 -4.33 3.07
CA LEU A 110 -2.07 -5.03 3.85
C LEU A 110 -3.43 -4.35 3.68
N ALA A 111 -3.48 -3.02 3.83
CA ALA A 111 -4.70 -2.24 3.72
C ALA A 111 -5.33 -2.36 2.31
N GLY A 112 -4.52 -2.19 1.26
CA GLY A 112 -4.97 -2.36 -0.12
C GLY A 112 -5.47 -3.78 -0.41
N GLY A 113 -4.74 -4.81 0.04
CA GLY A 113 -5.15 -6.20 -0.14
C GLY A 113 -6.41 -6.58 0.65
N ALA A 114 -6.57 -6.09 1.87
CA ALA A 114 -7.78 -6.30 2.68
C ALA A 114 -9.01 -5.62 2.06
N ALA A 115 -8.84 -4.40 1.53
CA ALA A 115 -9.90 -3.69 0.81
C ALA A 115 -10.35 -4.44 -0.45
N ALA A 116 -9.39 -5.02 -1.19
CA ALA A 116 -9.68 -5.84 -2.35
C ALA A 116 -10.50 -7.09 -2.00
N GLN A 117 -10.14 -7.79 -0.92
CA GLN A 117 -10.86 -8.98 -0.47
C GLN A 117 -12.30 -8.67 -0.05
N ARG A 118 -12.52 -7.59 0.69
CA ARG A 118 -13.88 -7.14 1.05
C ARG A 118 -14.74 -6.86 -0.18
N ALA A 119 -14.16 -6.23 -1.20
CA ALA A 119 -14.85 -5.97 -2.46
C ALA A 119 -15.19 -7.24 -3.25
N ALA A 120 -14.32 -8.25 -3.21
CA ALA A 120 -14.56 -9.55 -3.83
C ALA A 120 -15.63 -10.36 -3.08
N GLY A 121 -15.65 -10.29 -1.75
CA GLY A 121 -16.69 -10.89 -0.91
C GLY A 121 -18.09 -10.33 -1.19
N ASN A 122 -18.20 -9.00 -1.38
CA ASN A 122 -19.47 -8.37 -1.72
C ASN A 122 -20.02 -8.73 -3.12
N ARG A 123 -19.17 -9.19 -4.04
CA ARG A 123 -19.63 -9.67 -5.36
C ARG A 123 -20.14 -11.11 -5.34
N ARG A 124 -20.04 -11.81 -4.19
CA ARG A 124 -20.39 -13.23 -4.07
C ARG A 124 -21.82 -13.55 -3.59
N TRP A 125 -22.74 -12.61 -3.31
CA TRP A 125 -24.22 -12.86 -3.30
C TRP A 125 -25.00 -11.55 -2.98
N PRO A 126 -26.18 -11.27 -3.59
CA PRO A 126 -27.46 -11.78 -3.05
C PRO A 126 -28.43 -12.47 -4.04
N GLY A 127 -28.05 -12.72 -5.31
CA GLY A 127 -29.05 -13.13 -6.32
C GLY A 127 -28.56 -14.07 -7.40
N ASN A 128 -27.71 -15.05 -7.10
CA ASN A 128 -27.31 -16.00 -8.15
C ASN A 128 -28.37 -17.13 -8.32
N PRO A 129 -29.08 -17.17 -9.47
CA PRO A 129 -30.17 -18.11 -9.74
C PRO A 129 -29.70 -19.56 -9.95
N SER A 130 -28.39 -19.81 -10.06
CA SER A 130 -27.89 -21.17 -10.28
C SER A 130 -28.05 -22.10 -9.08
N ARG A 131 -28.30 -21.56 -7.87
CA ARG A 131 -28.67 -22.38 -6.69
C ARG A 131 -30.13 -22.83 -6.69
N SER A 132 -31.04 -22.08 -7.30
CA SER A 132 -32.44 -22.48 -7.41
C SER A 132 -32.67 -23.60 -8.43
N LEU A 133 -31.73 -23.82 -9.37
CA LEU A 133 -31.82 -24.89 -10.36
C LEU A 133 -31.17 -26.20 -9.92
N GLN A 134 -30.26 -26.19 -8.93
CA GLN A 134 -29.61 -27.43 -8.43
C GLN A 134 -30.39 -28.16 -7.32
N GLY A 135 -31.52 -27.60 -6.84
CA GLY A 135 -32.34 -28.22 -5.80
C GLY A 135 -33.43 -29.18 -6.29
N GLY A 136 -33.65 -29.29 -7.61
CA GLY A 136 -34.81 -30.01 -8.17
C GLY A 136 -34.59 -31.49 -8.52
N GLU A 137 -33.35 -31.99 -8.54
CA GLU A 137 -33.01 -33.21 -9.27
C GLU A 137 -32.53 -34.36 -8.37
N ARG A 138 -33.18 -34.54 -7.21
CA ARG A 138 -33.00 -35.73 -6.34
C ARG A 138 -34.31 -36.23 -5.74
N ARG A 139 -35.30 -36.49 -6.60
CA ARG A 139 -36.47 -37.30 -6.24
C ARG A 139 -36.89 -38.16 -7.43
N THR A 140 -36.17 -39.26 -7.65
CA THR A 140 -36.70 -40.50 -8.23
C THR A 140 -35.77 -41.62 -7.82
#